data_AF-A0A2S9TKZ4-F1
#
_entry.id   AF-A0A2S9TKZ4-F1
#
_cell.length_a   1.000
_cell.length_b   1.000
_cell.length_c   1.000
_cell.angle_alpha   90.00
_cell.angle_beta   90.00
_cell.angle_gamma   90.00
#
_symmetry.space_group_name_H-M   'P 1'
#
loop_
_entity.id
_entity.type
_entity.pdbx_description
1 polymer ?
#
loop_
_entity_poly.entity_id
_entity_poly.type
_entity_poly.pdbx_seq_one_letter_code
_entity_poly.pdbx_strand_id
1 'polypeptide(L)'
;MNEQLKKLYEKEFDKKILKSKFTQEEIEKISAPFLLSIEEEKYLQAKTKILYIGKETNKWWGKLKHFIEFDNSIDILRQRYRVEFDGGKVLASNKKGNGDGYTSYKKEDWASNAFFSKFNYIKNNTKDLDSYVIWTELLKCDSGAKGSSRNSNHIEEVVEISKRVLKREIDILKPDFIVFVTATSQNTKEYDDIIKEVLEGYITEKGSLIKGKYWKFTYDNIICYRTQHPLSYQFSKNKTIDFYEKIVHDIKYNS
;
A
#
# COMPACT_ATOMS: atom_id res chain seq x y z
N MET A 1 17.77 5.57 0.13
CA MET A 1 16.35 5.41 -0.27
C MET A 1 15.38 5.98 0.75
N ASN A 2 15.44 5.61 2.04
CA ASN A 2 14.54 6.13 3.07
C ASN A 2 14.63 7.64 3.22
N GLU A 3 15.79 8.24 3.01
CA GLU A 3 15.93 9.70 3.04
C GLU A 3 15.16 10.36 1.89
N GLN A 4 15.16 9.75 0.69
CA GLN A 4 14.36 10.23 -0.43
C GLN A 4 12.86 10.05 -0.17
N LEU A 5 12.46 8.92 0.44
CA LEU A 5 11.09 8.68 0.87
C LEU A 5 10.66 9.70 1.94
N LYS A 6 11.51 9.98 2.93
CA LYS A 6 11.23 10.98 3.97
C LYS A 6 11.01 12.35 3.37
N LYS A 7 11.91 12.82 2.49
CA LYS A 7 11.76 14.10 1.78
C LYS A 7 10.51 14.16 0.92
N LEU A 8 10.14 13.06 0.26
CA LEU A 8 8.87 12.95 -0.45
C LEU A 8 7.69 13.18 0.49
N TYR A 9 7.65 12.51 1.64
CA TYR A 9 6.55 12.63 2.59
C TYR A 9 6.48 14.00 3.26
N GLU A 10 7.62 14.60 3.59
CA GLU A 10 7.69 15.98 4.11
C GLU A 10 7.11 16.98 3.12
N LYS A 11 7.35 16.78 1.83
CA LYS A 11 6.82 17.64 0.77
C LYS A 11 5.32 17.43 0.55
N GLU A 12 4.89 16.19 0.29
CA GLU A 12 3.51 15.91 -0.15
C GLU A 12 2.50 15.95 1.01
N PHE A 13 2.96 15.74 2.25
CA PHE A 13 2.15 15.84 3.46
C PHE A 13 2.53 17.05 4.32
N ASP A 14 2.91 18.17 3.70
CA ASP A 14 3.11 19.42 4.42
C ASP A 14 1.83 19.80 5.17
N LYS A 15 1.96 20.03 6.48
CA LYS A 15 0.82 20.23 7.37
C LYS A 15 0.04 21.50 7.09
N LYS A 16 0.69 22.56 6.58
CA LYS A 16 0.00 23.81 6.21
C LYS A 16 -0.82 23.59 4.94
N ILE A 17 -0.25 22.88 3.96
CA ILE A 17 -0.96 22.48 2.74
C ILE A 17 -2.16 21.61 3.10
N LEU A 18 -1.98 20.59 3.94
CA LEU A 18 -3.08 19.70 4.37
C LEU A 18 -4.22 20.49 5.05
N LYS A 19 -3.91 21.42 5.97
CA LYS A 19 -4.93 22.29 6.60
C LYS A 19 -5.67 23.20 5.62
N SER A 20 -5.04 23.55 4.49
CA SER A 20 -5.67 24.37 3.44
C SER A 20 -6.50 23.55 2.46
N LYS A 21 -6.22 22.25 2.33
CA LYS A 21 -6.82 21.35 1.34
C LYS A 21 -7.99 20.54 1.89
N PHE A 22 -8.01 20.29 3.20
CA PHE A 22 -9.06 19.51 3.84
C PHE A 22 -9.87 20.38 4.80
N THR A 23 -11.17 20.16 4.84
CA THR A 23 -12.05 20.73 5.87
C THR A 23 -11.72 20.16 7.25
N GLN A 24 -12.14 20.86 8.30
CA GLN A 24 -11.97 20.36 9.67
C GLN A 24 -12.67 19.00 9.87
N GLU A 25 -13.84 18.80 9.27
CA GLU A 25 -14.59 17.54 9.34
C GLU A 25 -13.81 16.39 8.69
N GLU A 26 -13.21 16.62 7.53
CA GLU A 26 -12.37 15.63 6.84
C GLU A 26 -11.11 15.31 7.64
N ILE A 27 -10.42 16.33 8.17
CA ILE A 27 -9.24 16.17 9.03
C ILE A 27 -9.56 15.28 10.25
N GLU A 28 -10.78 15.40 10.79
CA GLU A 28 -11.25 14.60 11.91
C GLU A 28 -11.71 13.19 11.56
N LYS A 29 -11.86 12.86 10.27
CA LYS A 29 -12.37 11.55 9.81
C LYS A 29 -11.28 10.74 9.11
N ILE A 30 -10.63 11.33 8.10
CA ILE A 30 -9.62 10.68 7.25
C ILE A 30 -8.51 10.09 8.11
N SER A 31 -8.00 8.92 7.73
CA SER A 31 -6.89 8.29 8.44
C SER A 31 -5.58 9.06 8.28
N ALA A 32 -4.63 8.82 9.19
CA ALA A 32 -3.25 9.26 8.99
C ALA A 32 -2.62 8.51 7.79
N PRO A 33 -1.70 9.15 7.04
CA PRO A 33 -1.18 8.58 5.82
C PRO A 33 -0.32 7.33 6.05
N PHE A 34 -0.27 6.43 5.07
CA PHE A 34 0.63 5.27 5.06
C PHE A 34 1.98 5.65 4.46
N LEU A 35 3.04 5.59 5.28
CA LEU A 35 4.39 6.02 4.91
C LEU A 35 5.38 4.87 5.04
N LEU A 36 6.21 4.66 4.01
CA LEU A 36 7.17 3.56 3.96
C LEU A 36 8.43 3.83 4.78
N SER A 37 9.02 2.74 5.29
CA SER A 37 10.35 2.76 5.89
C SER A 37 10.99 1.37 5.79
N ILE A 38 11.92 1.21 4.85
CA ILE A 38 12.41 -0.11 4.43
C ILE A 38 13.81 -0.41 4.97
N GLU A 39 14.18 -1.69 5.00
CA GLU A 39 15.56 -2.16 5.22
C GLU A 39 16.36 -1.96 3.93
N GLU A 40 16.95 -0.77 3.75
CA GLU A 40 17.54 -0.36 2.46
C GLU A 40 18.61 -1.31 1.96
N GLU A 41 19.53 -1.74 2.84
CA GLU A 41 20.63 -2.61 2.45
C GLU A 41 20.11 -3.93 1.89
N LYS A 42 19.15 -4.56 2.59
CA LYS A 42 18.51 -5.80 2.14
C LYS A 42 17.76 -5.60 0.82
N TYR A 43 17.07 -4.47 0.66
CA TYR A 43 16.33 -4.18 -0.57
C TYR A 43 17.27 -3.95 -1.76
N LEU A 44 18.37 -3.22 -1.57
CA LEU A 44 19.36 -2.97 -2.60
C LEU A 44 20.10 -4.24 -3.03
N GLN A 45 20.39 -5.14 -2.07
CA GLN A 45 21.06 -6.41 -2.31
C GLN A 45 20.18 -7.45 -2.99
N ALA A 46 18.85 -7.37 -2.85
CA ALA A 46 17.93 -8.32 -3.45
C ALA A 46 17.98 -8.28 -4.98
N LYS A 47 18.05 -9.47 -5.59
CA LYS A 47 18.05 -9.63 -7.05
C LYS A 47 16.72 -9.25 -7.67
N THR A 48 15.62 -9.64 -7.03
CA THR A 48 14.26 -9.36 -7.49
C THR A 48 13.53 -8.46 -6.51
N LYS A 49 13.04 -7.30 -6.96
CA LYS A 49 12.36 -6.30 -6.14
C LYS A 49 10.88 -6.29 -6.50
N ILE A 50 10.02 -6.55 -5.53
CA ILE A 50 8.57 -6.65 -5.74
C ILE A 50 7.87 -5.58 -4.89
N LEU A 51 7.03 -4.76 -5.52
CA LEU A 51 6.15 -3.83 -4.83
C LEU A 51 4.72 -4.37 -4.80
N TYR A 52 4.26 -4.75 -3.62
CA TYR A 52 2.91 -5.24 -3.36
C TYR A 52 2.00 -4.10 -2.90
N ILE A 53 0.94 -3.80 -3.64
CA ILE A 53 0.12 -2.60 -3.47
C ILE A 53 -1.30 -2.98 -3.06
N GLY A 54 -1.67 -2.60 -1.84
CA GLY A 54 -3.04 -2.69 -1.33
C GLY A 54 -3.95 -1.57 -1.83
N LYS A 55 -5.17 -1.50 -1.28
CA LYS A 55 -6.15 -0.45 -1.61
C LYS A 55 -5.96 0.82 -0.80
N GLU A 56 -5.97 0.70 0.52
CA GLU A 56 -6.07 1.79 1.48
C GLU A 56 -5.69 1.33 2.89
N THR A 57 -5.51 2.28 3.80
CA THR A 57 -4.84 2.08 5.09
C THR A 57 -5.63 1.36 6.18
N ASN A 58 -6.96 1.33 6.07
CA ASN A 58 -7.89 0.73 7.01
C ASN A 58 -7.62 1.04 8.51
N LYS A 59 -7.41 2.32 8.85
CA LYS A 59 -6.95 2.83 10.17
C LYS A 59 -5.57 2.31 10.54
N TRP A 60 -4.54 2.98 10.03
CA TRP A 60 -3.15 2.59 10.21
C TRP A 60 -2.55 2.93 11.57
N TRP A 61 -2.54 4.22 11.91
CA TRP A 61 -2.00 4.75 13.17
C TRP A 61 -3.02 5.60 13.93
N GLY A 62 -3.77 6.40 13.19
CA GLY A 62 -4.71 7.36 13.73
C GLY A 62 -5.45 8.07 12.60
N LYS A 63 -5.86 9.31 12.86
CA LYS A 63 -6.54 10.17 11.91
C LYS A 63 -5.60 11.27 11.40
N LEU A 64 -5.98 11.92 10.31
CA LEU A 64 -5.24 13.03 9.72
C LEU A 64 -5.00 14.16 10.73
N LYS A 65 -5.97 14.43 11.62
CA LYS A 65 -5.76 15.38 12.73
C LYS A 65 -4.54 15.05 13.59
N HIS A 66 -4.31 13.78 13.93
CA HIS A 66 -3.16 13.38 14.74
C HIS A 66 -1.85 13.55 13.95
N PHE A 67 -1.89 13.30 12.64
CA PHE A 67 -0.73 13.56 11.78
C PHE A 67 -0.36 15.04 11.76
N ILE A 68 -1.36 15.92 11.73
CA ILE A 68 -1.18 17.37 11.73
C ILE A 68 -0.69 17.88 13.10
N GLU A 69 -1.25 17.36 14.20
CA GLU A 69 -0.97 17.81 15.57
C GLU A 69 0.42 17.38 16.10
N PHE A 70 0.95 16.23 15.67
CA PHE A 70 2.23 15.72 16.16
C PHE A 70 3.39 16.18 15.27
N ASP A 71 4.35 16.93 15.81
CA ASP A 71 5.49 17.46 15.06
C ASP A 71 6.31 16.39 14.34
N ASN A 72 6.55 15.25 15.00
CA ASN A 72 7.30 14.11 14.48
C ASN A 72 6.41 13.03 13.81
N SER A 73 5.22 13.37 13.31
CA SER A 73 4.25 12.41 12.76
C SER A 73 4.78 11.57 11.59
N ILE A 74 5.64 12.13 10.73
CA ILE A 74 6.30 11.38 9.66
C ILE A 74 7.20 10.27 10.22
N ASP A 75 8.03 10.59 11.21
CA ASP A 75 8.92 9.60 11.82
C ASP A 75 8.14 8.54 12.60
N ILE A 76 7.05 8.93 13.27
CA ILE A 76 6.14 7.99 13.94
C ILE A 76 5.51 7.00 12.95
N LEU A 77 4.97 7.49 11.83
CA LEU A 77 4.34 6.62 10.82
C LEU A 77 5.33 5.71 10.10
N ARG A 78 6.55 6.20 9.87
CA ARG A 78 7.66 5.38 9.35
C ARG A 78 8.10 4.31 10.35
N GLN A 79 8.13 4.63 11.64
CA GLN A 79 8.34 3.63 12.69
C GLN A 79 7.19 2.63 12.73
N ARG A 80 5.93 3.09 12.60
CA ARG A 80 4.74 2.24 12.51
C ARG A 80 4.84 1.20 11.41
N TYR A 81 5.40 1.58 10.26
CA TYR A 81 5.72 0.65 9.18
C TYR A 81 6.72 -0.42 9.62
N ARG A 82 7.87 -0.03 10.18
CA ARG A 82 8.91 -1.00 10.60
C ARG A 82 8.41 -1.99 11.64
N VAL A 83 7.72 -1.51 12.68
CA VAL A 83 7.24 -2.40 13.76
C VAL A 83 6.17 -3.40 13.31
N GLU A 84 5.54 -3.20 12.15
CA GLU A 84 4.65 -4.19 11.56
C GLU A 84 5.43 -5.48 11.19
N PHE A 85 6.67 -5.33 10.74
CA PHE A 85 7.54 -6.43 10.30
C PHE A 85 8.51 -6.89 11.39
N ASP A 86 8.93 -5.99 12.28
CA ASP A 86 9.97 -6.29 13.27
C ASP A 86 9.42 -6.45 14.69
N GLY A 87 8.16 -6.05 14.91
CA GLY A 87 7.61 -5.84 16.24
C GLY A 87 8.18 -4.60 16.92
N GLY A 88 7.67 -4.27 18.10
CA GLY A 88 8.15 -3.14 18.91
C GLY A 88 7.01 -2.24 19.38
N LYS A 89 7.33 -0.96 19.61
CA LYS A 89 6.37 0.05 20.11
C LYS A 89 6.39 1.30 19.25
N VAL A 90 5.23 1.94 19.13
CA VAL A 90 5.05 3.23 18.44
C VAL A 90 4.22 4.13 19.32
N LEU A 91 4.52 5.43 19.33
CA LEU A 91 3.74 6.41 20.08
C LEU A 91 2.27 6.37 19.63
N ALA A 92 1.33 6.25 20.55
CA ALA A 92 -0.09 6.13 20.23
C ALA A 92 -0.69 7.48 19.82
N SER A 93 -1.46 7.51 18.73
CA SER A 93 -2.01 8.75 18.17
C SER A 93 -2.99 9.46 19.10
N ASN A 94 -3.66 8.72 20.00
CA ASN A 94 -4.67 9.24 20.92
C ASN A 94 -4.13 9.49 22.34
N LYS A 95 -2.80 9.41 22.55
CA LYS A 95 -2.12 9.58 23.85
C LYS A 95 -2.63 8.67 24.98
N LYS A 96 -3.36 7.59 24.66
CA LYS A 96 -3.92 6.61 25.60
C LYS A 96 -3.39 5.19 25.41
N GLY A 97 -2.30 5.01 24.65
CA GLY A 97 -1.70 3.68 24.44
C GLY A 97 -1.33 3.03 25.77
N ASN A 98 -1.80 1.80 26.00
CA ASN A 98 -1.49 0.86 27.11
C ASN A 98 -1.13 1.41 28.52
N GLY A 99 -1.52 2.64 28.86
CA GLY A 99 -1.10 3.36 30.06
C GLY A 99 0.26 4.09 29.96
N ASP A 100 1.14 3.74 29.01
CA ASP A 100 2.47 4.32 28.82
C ASP A 100 2.57 5.31 27.64
N GLY A 101 1.47 5.49 26.90
CA GLY A 101 1.40 6.35 25.71
C GLY A 101 1.79 5.65 24.41
N TYR A 102 2.10 4.34 24.41
CA TYR A 102 2.55 3.60 23.24
C TYR A 102 1.60 2.46 22.87
N THR A 103 1.59 2.11 21.58
CA THR A 103 0.97 0.87 21.07
C THR A 103 2.08 -0.14 20.76
N SER A 104 1.97 -1.34 21.33
CA SER A 104 2.88 -2.45 21.06
C SER A 104 2.40 -3.27 19.86
N TYR A 105 3.33 -3.67 19.00
CA TYR A 105 3.11 -4.52 17.84
C TYR A 105 3.98 -5.76 17.95
N LYS A 106 3.41 -6.92 17.66
CA LYS A 106 4.15 -8.16 17.52
C LYS A 106 4.63 -8.29 16.09
N LYS A 107 5.83 -8.83 15.93
CA LYS A 107 6.44 -9.11 14.62
C LYS A 107 5.52 -9.99 13.78
N GLU A 108 5.14 -9.50 12.59
CA GLU A 108 4.39 -10.24 11.56
C GLU A 108 3.15 -10.98 12.12
N ASP A 109 2.43 -10.36 13.06
CA ASP A 109 1.25 -10.95 13.73
C ASP A 109 -0.01 -10.89 12.85
N TRP A 110 -0.01 -11.73 11.81
CA TRP A 110 -0.96 -11.63 10.68
C TRP A 110 -1.82 -12.88 10.47
N ALA A 111 -1.79 -13.85 11.39
CA ALA A 111 -2.29 -15.21 11.17
C ALA A 111 -3.75 -15.31 10.66
N SER A 112 -4.58 -14.29 10.89
CA SER A 112 -5.98 -14.23 10.45
C SER A 112 -6.28 -13.12 9.42
N ASN A 113 -5.27 -12.37 8.96
CA ASN A 113 -5.45 -11.27 8.03
C ASN A 113 -5.31 -11.74 6.58
N ALA A 114 -6.41 -11.74 5.82
CA ALA A 114 -6.42 -12.16 4.41
C ALA A 114 -5.42 -11.38 3.55
N PHE A 115 -5.24 -10.08 3.81
CA PHE A 115 -4.28 -9.25 3.08
C PHE A 115 -2.85 -9.78 3.23
N PHE A 116 -2.42 -9.92 4.48
CA PHE A 116 -1.07 -10.39 4.80
C PHE A 116 -0.86 -11.87 4.51
N SER A 117 -1.91 -12.69 4.53
CA SER A 117 -1.85 -14.08 4.05
C SER A 117 -1.40 -14.14 2.59
N LYS A 118 -1.95 -13.29 1.72
CA LYS A 118 -1.53 -13.22 0.31
C LYS A 118 -0.22 -12.46 0.08
N PHE A 119 0.09 -11.45 0.89
CA PHE A 119 1.42 -10.84 0.92
C PHE A 119 2.50 -11.89 1.23
N ASN A 120 2.30 -12.68 2.30
CA ASN A 120 3.21 -13.78 2.67
C ASN A 120 3.27 -14.88 1.62
N TYR A 121 2.15 -15.15 0.95
CA TYR A 121 2.15 -16.09 -0.17
C TYR A 121 3.11 -15.65 -1.27
N ILE A 122 3.05 -14.38 -1.73
CA ILE A 122 4.02 -13.85 -2.71
C ILE A 122 5.44 -13.93 -2.14
N LYS A 123 5.67 -13.34 -0.97
CA LYS A 123 7.00 -13.28 -0.31
C LYS A 123 7.66 -14.65 -0.17
N ASN A 124 6.92 -15.67 0.25
CA ASN A 124 7.47 -17.01 0.47
C ASN A 124 7.69 -17.76 -0.84
N ASN A 125 6.81 -17.58 -1.83
CA ASN A 125 6.93 -18.29 -3.10
C ASN A 125 7.86 -17.62 -4.10
N THR A 126 8.39 -16.42 -3.82
CA THR A 126 9.45 -15.78 -4.63
C THR A 126 10.82 -15.78 -3.93
N LYS A 127 10.94 -16.41 -2.75
CA LYS A 127 12.16 -16.41 -1.95
C LYS A 127 13.36 -17.05 -2.68
N ASP A 128 13.11 -18.04 -3.53
CA ASP A 128 14.12 -18.71 -4.38
C ASP A 128 14.76 -17.77 -5.40
N LEU A 129 14.13 -16.64 -5.69
CA LEU A 129 14.65 -15.59 -6.58
C LEU A 129 15.51 -14.56 -5.84
N ASP A 130 15.80 -14.76 -4.55
CA ASP A 130 16.41 -13.72 -3.69
C ASP A 130 15.60 -12.42 -3.73
N SER A 131 14.27 -12.57 -3.60
CA SER A 131 13.34 -11.46 -3.73
C SER A 131 13.18 -10.64 -2.45
N TYR A 132 12.99 -9.33 -2.57
CA TYR A 132 12.52 -8.47 -1.49
C TYR A 132 11.16 -7.86 -1.83
N VAL A 133 10.15 -8.15 -1.00
CA VAL A 133 8.78 -7.66 -1.18
C VAL A 133 8.50 -6.48 -0.25
N ILE A 134 8.19 -5.32 -0.83
CA ILE A 134 7.73 -4.12 -0.10
C ILE A 134 6.21 -4.05 -0.19
N TRP A 135 5.55 -3.69 0.91
CA TRP A 135 4.13 -3.35 0.90
C TRP A 135 3.92 -1.83 0.90
N THR A 136 3.05 -1.32 0.03
CA THR A 136 2.49 0.04 0.09
C THR A 136 0.97 0.01 -0.22
N GLU A 137 0.31 1.17 -0.14
CA GLU A 137 -1.12 1.31 -0.46
C GLU A 137 -1.34 2.20 -1.68
N LEU A 138 -2.36 1.88 -2.50
CA LEU A 138 -2.76 2.72 -3.64
C LEU A 138 -3.26 4.08 -3.17
N LEU A 139 -4.16 4.09 -2.18
CA LEU A 139 -4.61 5.30 -1.48
C LEU A 139 -3.92 5.41 -0.13
N LYS A 140 -3.23 6.53 0.09
CA LYS A 140 -2.39 6.74 1.28
C LYS A 140 -3.20 7.02 2.53
N CYS A 141 -4.47 7.38 2.40
CA CYS A 141 -5.40 7.53 3.51
C CYS A 141 -6.71 6.82 3.18
N ASP A 142 -7.48 6.45 4.20
CA ASP A 142 -8.86 5.99 4.09
C ASP A 142 -9.83 7.08 4.60
N SER A 143 -11.09 7.00 4.20
CA SER A 143 -12.13 8.01 4.50
C SER A 143 -12.53 8.09 5.98
N GLY A 144 -12.11 7.12 6.81
CA GLY A 144 -12.59 6.99 8.19
C GLY A 144 -14.01 6.44 8.33
N ALA A 145 -14.65 6.04 7.23
CA ALA A 145 -16.00 5.46 7.25
C ALA A 145 -16.11 4.22 8.17
N LYS A 146 -17.35 3.95 8.62
CA LYS A 146 -17.66 2.74 9.40
C LYS A 146 -17.79 1.54 8.47
N GLY A 147 -17.47 0.35 8.99
CA GLY A 147 -17.53 -0.90 8.21
C GLY A 147 -16.22 -1.24 7.50
N SER A 148 -16.32 -2.16 6.53
CA SER A 148 -15.20 -2.79 5.82
C SER A 148 -14.78 -2.07 4.54
N SER A 149 -15.61 -1.18 3.99
CA SER A 149 -15.23 -0.27 2.90
C SER A 149 -14.94 1.11 3.48
N ARG A 150 -13.67 1.38 3.80
CA ARG A 150 -13.21 2.73 4.19
C ARG A 150 -12.76 3.55 3.00
N ASN A 151 -13.06 3.06 1.80
CA ASN A 151 -12.64 3.58 0.52
C ASN A 151 -12.67 5.11 0.44
N SER A 152 -11.52 5.71 0.15
CA SER A 152 -11.32 7.15 -0.02
C SER A 152 -11.25 7.60 -1.49
N ASN A 153 -11.54 6.73 -2.47
CA ASN A 153 -11.47 7.09 -3.89
C ASN A 153 -12.45 8.19 -4.34
N HIS A 154 -13.37 8.59 -3.47
CA HIS A 154 -14.32 9.69 -3.68
C HIS A 154 -13.84 11.02 -3.09
N ILE A 155 -12.71 11.03 -2.38
CA ILE A 155 -12.10 12.22 -1.80
C ILE A 155 -10.95 12.64 -2.73
N GLU A 156 -11.22 13.63 -3.58
CA GLU A 156 -10.32 14.05 -4.67
C GLU A 156 -8.91 14.35 -4.16
N GLU A 157 -8.76 15.13 -3.10
CA GLU A 157 -7.47 15.50 -2.53
C GLU A 157 -6.68 14.27 -2.02
N VAL A 158 -7.36 13.26 -1.48
CA VAL A 158 -6.69 12.01 -1.07
C VAL A 158 -6.20 11.26 -2.30
N VAL A 159 -7.01 11.16 -3.35
CA VAL A 159 -6.63 10.51 -4.61
C VAL A 159 -5.43 11.22 -5.24
N GLU A 160 -5.48 12.54 -5.37
CA GLU A 160 -4.42 13.33 -5.99
C GLU A 160 -3.09 13.25 -5.24
N ILE A 161 -3.10 13.40 -3.92
CA ILE A 161 -1.87 13.20 -3.11
C ILE A 161 -1.37 11.77 -3.25
N SER A 162 -2.28 10.78 -3.22
CA SER A 162 -1.89 9.36 -3.30
C SER A 162 -1.26 9.01 -4.64
N LYS A 163 -1.78 9.55 -5.75
CA LYS A 163 -1.19 9.36 -7.09
C LYS A 163 0.24 9.89 -7.15
N ARG A 164 0.46 11.14 -6.70
CA ARG A 164 1.79 11.77 -6.70
C ARG A 164 2.77 11.02 -5.81
N VAL A 165 2.35 10.65 -4.60
CA VAL A 165 3.19 9.90 -3.66
C VAL A 165 3.52 8.53 -4.23
N LEU A 166 2.54 7.76 -4.70
CA LEU A 166 2.79 6.41 -5.21
C LEU A 166 3.69 6.41 -6.45
N LYS A 167 3.45 7.34 -7.40
CA LYS A 167 4.32 7.49 -8.56
C LYS A 167 5.77 7.73 -8.12
N ARG A 168 5.98 8.61 -7.14
CA ARG A 168 7.32 8.92 -6.67
C ARG A 168 7.94 7.81 -5.80
N GLU A 169 7.14 7.05 -5.05
CA GLU A 169 7.58 5.83 -4.39
C GLU A 169 8.10 4.82 -5.41
N ILE A 170 7.38 4.60 -6.52
CA ILE A 170 7.81 3.71 -7.60
C ILE A 170 9.13 4.19 -8.21
N ASP A 171 9.28 5.49 -8.48
CA ASP A 171 10.54 6.05 -9.01
C ASP A 171 11.74 5.86 -8.07
N ILE A 172 11.51 5.97 -6.74
CA ILE A 172 12.56 5.80 -5.73
C ILE A 172 12.90 4.33 -5.53
N LEU A 173 11.89 3.46 -5.51
CA LEU A 173 12.03 2.04 -5.22
C LEU A 173 12.55 1.26 -6.44
N LYS A 174 12.14 1.63 -7.65
CA LYS A 174 12.48 0.94 -8.90
C LYS A 174 12.26 -0.59 -8.80
N PRO A 175 11.03 -1.05 -8.49
CA PRO A 175 10.75 -2.48 -8.44
C PRO A 175 10.82 -3.10 -9.84
N ASP A 176 11.16 -4.39 -9.91
CA ASP A 176 11.08 -5.17 -11.15
C ASP A 176 9.64 -5.61 -11.44
N PHE A 177 8.87 -5.83 -10.37
CA PHE A 177 7.48 -6.26 -10.42
C PHE A 177 6.57 -5.42 -9.52
N ILE A 178 5.37 -5.11 -9.99
CA ILE A 178 4.32 -4.50 -9.17
C ILE A 178 3.08 -5.40 -9.13
N VAL A 179 2.55 -5.65 -7.95
CA VAL A 179 1.35 -6.46 -7.74
C VAL A 179 0.28 -5.63 -7.03
N PHE A 180 -0.67 -5.09 -7.79
CA PHE A 180 -1.87 -4.42 -7.28
C PHE A 180 -2.92 -5.45 -6.87
N VAL A 181 -3.31 -5.45 -5.59
CA VAL A 181 -4.38 -6.30 -5.05
C VAL A 181 -5.60 -5.48 -4.68
N THR A 182 -6.07 -4.69 -5.65
CA THR A 182 -7.04 -3.63 -5.43
C THR A 182 -8.45 -3.96 -5.91
N ALA A 183 -8.61 -4.95 -6.80
CA ALA A 183 -9.91 -5.21 -7.42
C ALA A 183 -10.94 -5.70 -6.41
N THR A 184 -12.15 -5.15 -6.46
CA THR A 184 -13.29 -5.53 -5.62
C THR A 184 -14.56 -5.66 -6.46
N SER A 185 -15.61 -6.28 -5.93
CA SER A 185 -16.89 -6.35 -6.65
C SER A 185 -17.57 -4.98 -6.87
N GLN A 186 -17.20 -3.96 -6.09
CA GLN A 186 -17.91 -2.67 -6.07
C GLN A 186 -17.15 -1.55 -6.79
N ASN A 187 -15.83 -1.46 -6.60
CA ASN A 187 -15.06 -0.27 -7.01
C ASN A 187 -13.83 -0.59 -7.88
N THR A 188 -13.87 -1.69 -8.66
CA THR A 188 -12.71 -2.06 -9.49
C THR A 188 -12.39 -0.98 -10.53
N LYS A 189 -13.41 -0.35 -11.12
CA LYS A 189 -13.19 0.63 -12.18
C LYS A 189 -12.39 1.83 -11.66
N GLU A 190 -12.77 2.36 -10.51
CA GLU A 190 -12.16 3.53 -9.90
C GLU A 190 -10.70 3.24 -9.52
N TYR A 191 -10.41 2.09 -8.92
CA TYR A 191 -9.03 1.71 -8.63
C TYR A 191 -8.22 1.47 -9.91
N ASP A 192 -8.79 0.84 -10.93
CA ASP A 192 -8.12 0.64 -12.22
C ASP A 192 -7.80 1.99 -12.88
N ASP A 193 -8.70 2.97 -12.82
CA ASP A 193 -8.46 4.29 -13.41
C ASP A 193 -7.35 5.04 -12.66
N ILE A 194 -7.33 4.98 -11.33
CA ILE A 194 -6.20 5.53 -10.54
C ILE A 194 -4.88 4.83 -10.92
N ILE A 195 -4.86 3.51 -11.09
CA ILE A 195 -3.65 2.78 -11.51
C ILE A 195 -3.15 3.27 -12.88
N LYS A 196 -4.06 3.45 -13.84
CA LYS A 196 -3.72 3.94 -15.19
C LYS A 196 -3.17 5.36 -15.16
N GLU A 197 -3.70 6.23 -14.30
CA GLU A 197 -3.22 7.60 -14.14
C GLU A 197 -1.85 7.65 -13.46
N VAL A 198 -1.61 6.82 -12.44
CA VAL A 198 -0.28 6.71 -11.80
C VAL A 198 0.76 6.18 -12.79
N LEU A 199 0.36 5.20 -13.61
CA LEU A 199 1.23 4.50 -14.57
C LEU A 199 0.89 4.90 -16.01
N GLU A 200 0.77 6.20 -16.27
CA GLU A 200 0.48 6.73 -17.60
C GLU A 200 1.55 6.25 -18.61
N GLY A 201 1.10 5.69 -19.73
CA GLY A 201 2.00 5.03 -20.71
C GLY A 201 2.14 3.52 -20.50
N TYR A 202 1.34 2.91 -19.63
CA TYR A 202 1.27 1.46 -19.50
C TYR A 202 0.91 0.77 -20.83
N ILE A 203 1.40 -0.46 -21.01
CA ILE A 203 1.09 -1.30 -22.17
C ILE A 203 0.44 -2.59 -21.66
N THR A 204 -0.82 -2.81 -22.00
CA THR A 204 -1.53 -4.04 -21.61
C THR A 204 -1.01 -5.23 -22.39
N GLU A 205 -0.68 -6.31 -21.69
CA GLU A 205 -0.31 -7.57 -22.33
C GLU A 205 -1.51 -8.18 -23.05
N LYS A 206 -1.32 -8.53 -24.32
CA LYS A 206 -2.39 -9.05 -25.18
C LYS A 206 -3.03 -10.29 -24.56
N GLY A 207 -4.35 -10.26 -24.40
CA GLY A 207 -5.14 -11.38 -23.87
C GLY A 207 -5.06 -11.57 -22.35
N SER A 208 -4.34 -10.71 -21.62
CA SER A 208 -4.22 -10.82 -20.16
C SER A 208 -5.38 -10.22 -19.38
N LEU A 209 -6.19 -9.35 -19.98
CA LEU A 209 -7.26 -8.64 -19.27
C LEU A 209 -8.48 -9.54 -19.06
N ILE A 210 -8.70 -9.94 -17.81
CA ILE A 210 -9.93 -10.59 -17.35
C ILE A 210 -10.68 -9.59 -16.48
N LYS A 211 -11.75 -9.01 -17.02
CA LYS A 211 -12.53 -7.93 -16.39
C LYS A 211 -12.85 -8.25 -14.92
N GLY A 212 -12.48 -7.33 -14.02
CA GLY A 212 -12.76 -7.44 -12.59
C GLY A 212 -11.91 -8.47 -11.82
N LYS A 213 -11.01 -9.18 -12.49
CA LYS A 213 -10.30 -10.33 -11.90
C LYS A 213 -8.79 -10.28 -12.06
N TYR A 214 -8.31 -10.01 -13.27
CA TYR A 214 -6.89 -10.03 -13.59
C TYR A 214 -6.57 -9.06 -14.73
N TRP A 215 -5.38 -8.50 -14.70
CA TRP A 215 -4.84 -7.62 -15.74
C TRP A 215 -3.32 -7.66 -15.60
N LYS A 216 -2.61 -7.96 -16.69
CA LYS A 216 -1.15 -7.88 -16.77
C LYS A 216 -0.78 -6.79 -17.76
N PHE A 217 0.21 -5.98 -17.40
CA PHE A 217 0.68 -4.87 -18.21
C PHE A 217 2.11 -4.54 -17.85
N THR A 218 2.78 -3.76 -18.70
CA THR A 218 4.11 -3.24 -18.42
C THR A 218 4.07 -1.72 -18.26
N TYR A 219 4.99 -1.19 -17.48
CA TYR A 219 5.19 0.23 -17.29
C TYR A 219 6.67 0.50 -17.05
N ASP A 220 7.35 1.28 -17.91
CA ASP A 220 8.77 1.62 -17.74
C ASP A 220 9.67 0.40 -17.43
N ASN A 221 9.49 -0.68 -18.21
CA ASN A 221 10.14 -2.00 -18.04
C ASN A 221 9.76 -2.79 -16.76
N ILE A 222 8.87 -2.26 -15.92
CA ILE A 222 8.31 -2.96 -14.77
C ILE A 222 7.16 -3.84 -15.24
N ILE A 223 7.13 -5.11 -14.81
CA ILE A 223 6.00 -6.00 -15.07
C ILE A 223 4.96 -5.84 -13.95
N CYS A 224 3.75 -5.45 -14.35
CA CYS A 224 2.67 -5.10 -13.43
C CYS A 224 1.51 -6.08 -13.53
N TYR A 225 0.92 -6.38 -12.38
CA TYR A 225 -0.28 -7.21 -12.26
C TYR A 225 -1.34 -6.49 -11.44
N ARG A 226 -2.61 -6.59 -11.84
CA ARG A 226 -3.75 -6.19 -11.02
C ARG A 226 -4.69 -7.37 -10.82
N THR A 227 -4.90 -7.77 -9.57
CA THR A 227 -5.83 -8.84 -9.19
C THR A 227 -6.78 -8.44 -8.06
N GLN A 228 -7.64 -9.36 -7.66
CA GLN A 228 -8.64 -9.16 -6.62
C GLN A 228 -7.99 -9.00 -5.25
N HIS A 229 -8.53 -8.08 -4.47
CA HIS A 229 -8.18 -7.92 -3.07
C HIS A 229 -8.39 -9.24 -2.31
N PRO A 230 -7.48 -9.65 -1.40
CA PRO A 230 -7.51 -10.97 -0.77
C PRO A 230 -8.83 -11.34 -0.08
N LEU A 231 -9.49 -10.37 0.57
CA LEU A 231 -10.84 -10.60 1.13
C LEU A 231 -11.87 -10.92 0.04
N SER A 232 -11.90 -10.15 -1.06
CA SER A 232 -12.82 -10.42 -2.19
C SER A 232 -12.51 -11.76 -2.87
N TYR A 233 -11.24 -12.14 -2.94
CA TYR A 233 -10.80 -13.43 -3.44
C TYR A 233 -11.28 -14.60 -2.56
N GLN A 234 -11.21 -14.46 -1.24
CA GLN A 234 -11.66 -15.49 -0.28
C GLN A 234 -13.14 -15.84 -0.46
N PHE A 235 -13.99 -14.84 -0.71
CA PHE A 235 -15.44 -15.00 -0.88
C PHE A 235 -15.88 -15.26 -2.33
N SER A 236 -14.95 -15.36 -3.29
CA SER A 236 -15.28 -15.69 -4.67
C SER A 236 -15.80 -17.13 -4.75
N LYS A 237 -17.03 -17.30 -5.25
CA LYS A 237 -17.69 -18.61 -5.42
C LYS A 237 -17.07 -19.48 -6.53
N ASN A 238 -16.34 -18.86 -7.48
CA ASN A 238 -15.69 -19.54 -8.60
C ASN A 238 -14.18 -19.31 -8.55
N LYS A 239 -13.44 -20.21 -7.90
CA LYS A 239 -11.96 -20.22 -7.85
C LYS A 239 -11.36 -21.08 -8.96
N THR A 240 -11.84 -20.92 -10.21
CA THR A 240 -11.33 -21.73 -11.33
C THR A 240 -9.88 -21.43 -11.67
N ILE A 241 -9.37 -20.24 -11.31
CA ILE A 241 -7.98 -19.83 -11.50
C ILE A 241 -7.51 -19.09 -10.24
N ASP A 242 -6.39 -19.52 -9.63
CA ASP A 242 -5.72 -18.74 -8.59
C ASP A 242 -4.78 -17.73 -9.25
N PHE A 243 -5.18 -16.46 -9.26
CA PHE A 243 -4.39 -15.40 -9.87
C PHE A 243 -3.11 -15.08 -9.08
N TYR A 244 -3.04 -15.36 -7.79
CA TYR A 244 -1.79 -15.18 -7.03
C TYR A 244 -0.76 -16.23 -7.44
N GLU A 245 -1.19 -17.48 -7.62
CA GLU A 245 -0.32 -18.54 -8.15
C GLU A 245 0.15 -18.21 -9.57
N LYS A 246 -0.78 -17.77 -10.43
CA LYS A 246 -0.44 -17.33 -11.80
C LYS A 246 0.60 -16.21 -11.79
N ILE A 247 0.46 -15.22 -10.90
CA ILE A 247 1.41 -14.10 -10.76
C ILE A 247 2.77 -14.62 -10.30
N VAL A 248 2.83 -15.47 -9.27
CA VAL A 248 4.09 -16.06 -8.79
C VAL A 248 4.81 -16.82 -9.89
N HIS A 249 4.10 -17.65 -10.64
CA HIS A 249 4.68 -18.41 -11.75
C HIS A 249 5.25 -17.47 -12.83
N ASP A 250 4.53 -16.41 -13.17
CA ASP A 250 4.97 -15.43 -14.16
C ASP A 250 6.18 -14.61 -13.66
N ILE A 251 6.21 -14.22 -12.38
CA ILE A 251 7.39 -13.57 -11.77
C ILE A 251 8.62 -14.48 -11.89
N LYS A 252 8.51 -15.76 -11.52
CA LYS A 252 9.63 -16.71 -11.63
C LYS A 252 10.13 -16.88 -13.06
N TYR A 253 9.23 -16.85 -14.03
CA TYR A 253 9.60 -16.99 -15.44
C TYR A 253 10.33 -15.76 -15.99
N ASN A 254 10.06 -14.56 -15.44
CA ASN A 254 10.60 -13.29 -15.93
C ASN A 254 11.68 -12.68 -15.02
N SER A 255 12.14 -13.39 -13.98
CA SER A 255 13.21 -12.94 -13.06
C SER A 255 14.58 -13.42 -13.46
#